data_AF-A0A5N7S8K5-F1
#
_entry.id   AF-A0A5N7S8K5-F1
#
_cell.length_a   1.000
_cell.length_b   1.000
_cell.length_c   1.000
_cell.angle_alpha   90.00
_cell.angle_beta   90.00
_cell.angle_gamma   90.00
#
_symmetry.space_group_name_H-M   'P 1'
#
loop_
_entity.id
_entity.type
_entity.pdbx_description
1 polymer ?
#
loop_
_entity_poly.entity_id
_entity_poly.type
_entity_poly.pdbx_seq_one_letter_code
_entity_poly.pdbx_strand_id
1 'polypeptide(L)'
;MSVHLLATCTHRSFHVTDKASAALRLVAALHWPLGLAAPVLAQAPPPAAVPQDARVSFDLPAQPLAAALDAYARMAGRPVLFRDILVAGRMSARVDGMHTGREALDLMLAGTGLVADDVGSGMVDAFVLKPAPGEGERASPQAIDRYGGMAQARIMDALCGDSLTRPGGYRALLRISVAGDGRAEVRLLGTTGKGERDAAVLRAIAHTRFAPPNGVPQPLTLIVLPRTDIAGRDCPARGH
;
A
#
# COMPACT_ATOMS: atom_id res chain seq x y z
N MET A 1 4.00 -25.94 46.81
CA MET A 1 4.75 -24.66 46.82
C MET A 1 4.46 -23.97 45.51
N SER A 2 3.53 -23.01 45.53
CA SER A 2 3.00 -22.30 44.36
C SER A 2 3.57 -20.89 44.33
N VAL A 3 4.11 -20.46 43.20
CA VAL A 3 4.30 -19.03 42.90
C VAL A 3 3.92 -18.80 41.44
N HIS A 4 2.74 -18.22 41.23
CA HIS A 4 2.27 -17.62 39.98
C HIS A 4 2.97 -16.27 39.78
N LEU A 5 3.45 -15.97 38.57
CA LEU A 5 3.73 -14.59 38.15
C LEU A 5 2.89 -14.26 36.91
N LEU A 6 1.73 -13.64 37.16
CA LEU A 6 0.93 -12.92 36.17
C LEU A 6 1.55 -11.53 35.97
N ALA A 7 1.98 -11.21 34.75
CA ALA A 7 2.32 -9.83 34.37
C ALA A 7 1.10 -9.22 33.67
N THR A 8 0.39 -8.37 34.39
CA THR A 8 -0.75 -7.57 33.93
C THR A 8 -0.26 -6.44 33.02
N CYS A 9 -0.82 -6.36 31.82
CA CYS A 9 -0.56 -5.30 30.84
C CYS A 9 -1.39 -4.07 31.22
N THR A 10 -0.76 -3.01 31.73
CA THR A 10 -1.44 -1.77 32.14
C THR A 10 -1.61 -0.83 30.94
N HIS A 11 -2.87 -0.56 30.61
CA HIS A 11 -3.33 0.30 29.53
C HIS A 11 -2.95 1.78 29.82
N ARG A 12 -2.14 2.40 28.96
CA ARG A 12 -1.72 3.81 29.09
C ARG A 12 -2.45 4.68 28.07
N SER A 13 -3.52 5.33 28.52
CA SER A 13 -4.28 6.32 27.75
C SER A 13 -3.41 7.56 27.46
N PHE A 14 -3.25 7.90 26.19
CA PHE A 14 -2.61 9.14 25.74
C PHE A 14 -3.68 10.23 25.64
N HIS A 15 -3.71 11.13 26.63
CA HIS A 15 -4.42 12.41 26.51
C HIS A 15 -3.52 13.40 25.76
N VAL A 16 -3.90 13.76 24.53
CA VAL A 16 -3.37 14.93 23.84
C VAL A 16 -4.01 16.17 24.46
N THR A 17 -3.18 16.99 25.09
CA THR A 17 -3.55 18.26 25.73
C THR A 17 -3.45 19.37 24.69
N ASP A 18 -4.60 19.99 24.40
CA ASP A 18 -4.69 21.18 23.56
C ASP A 18 -4.16 22.40 24.34
N LYS A 19 -3.25 23.14 23.70
CA LYS A 19 -2.57 24.29 24.27
C LYS A 19 -3.33 25.58 23.96
N ALA A 20 -3.66 26.27 25.04
CA ALA A 20 -3.40 27.69 25.28
C ALA A 20 -3.95 28.70 24.26
N SER A 21 -4.80 29.59 24.77
CA SER A 21 -4.65 31.05 24.71
C SER A 21 -5.69 31.65 25.68
N ALA A 22 -5.24 32.40 26.68
CA ALA A 22 -5.40 33.87 26.77
C ALA A 22 -6.87 34.30 27.01
N ALA A 23 -7.26 35.24 27.86
CA ALA A 23 -6.60 36.12 28.81
C ALA A 23 -7.70 36.71 29.71
N LEU A 24 -7.33 37.02 30.96
CA LEU A 24 -7.68 38.21 31.73
C LEU A 24 -8.97 39.00 31.38
N ARG A 25 -9.92 39.13 32.32
CA ARG A 25 -10.30 40.41 32.98
C ARG A 25 -11.45 40.26 33.99
N LEU A 26 -11.38 41.13 35.00
CA LEU A 26 -12.18 41.25 36.22
C LEU A 26 -13.55 41.96 36.01
N VAL A 27 -14.37 41.86 37.06
CA VAL A 27 -15.43 42.78 37.54
C VAL A 27 -16.89 42.50 37.14
N ALA A 28 -17.60 41.91 38.10
CA ALA A 28 -18.89 42.27 38.70
C ALA A 28 -19.98 43.07 37.95
N ALA A 29 -21.21 42.63 38.27
CA ALA A 29 -22.46 43.38 38.50
C ALA A 29 -23.55 43.35 37.40
N LEU A 30 -24.56 42.50 37.66
CA LEU A 30 -25.99 42.82 37.84
C LEU A 30 -26.84 43.33 36.63
N HIS A 31 -28.11 42.86 36.60
CA HIS A 31 -29.38 43.36 36.01
C HIS A 31 -29.82 43.22 34.51
N TRP A 32 -30.83 42.33 34.32
CA TRP A 32 -32.08 42.32 33.49
C TRP A 32 -32.03 42.41 31.92
N PRO A 33 -32.92 41.67 31.19
CA PRO A 33 -32.73 41.15 29.84
C PRO A 33 -33.41 41.98 28.73
N LEU A 34 -33.09 41.69 27.46
CA LEU A 34 -33.96 41.98 26.32
C LEU A 34 -33.58 41.07 25.14
N GLY A 35 -34.61 40.45 24.53
CA GLY A 35 -34.46 39.42 23.51
C GLY A 35 -33.94 39.94 22.18
N LEU A 36 -33.00 39.19 21.60
CA LEU A 36 -32.62 39.24 20.20
C LEU A 36 -32.64 37.79 19.68
N ALA A 37 -33.71 37.43 18.98
CA ALA A 37 -33.77 36.18 18.25
C ALA A 37 -32.83 36.28 17.04
N ALA A 38 -31.65 35.67 17.14
CA ALA A 38 -30.76 35.49 15.99
C ALA A 38 -31.31 34.35 15.10
N PRO A 39 -31.36 34.53 13.77
CA PRO A 39 -31.74 33.45 12.87
C PRO A 39 -30.62 32.40 12.93
N VAL A 40 -30.99 31.19 13.34
CA VAL A 40 -30.10 30.02 13.24
C VAL A 40 -29.94 29.72 11.75
N LEU A 41 -28.77 30.04 11.19
CA LEU A 41 -28.36 29.53 9.89
C LEU A 41 -28.24 28.01 10.00
N ALA A 42 -29.18 27.30 9.37
CA ALA A 42 -29.14 25.86 9.25
C ALA A 42 -27.85 25.44 8.52
N GLN A 43 -26.90 24.90 9.27
CA GLN A 43 -25.71 24.29 8.71
C GLN A 43 -26.15 23.00 7.99
N ALA A 44 -26.04 22.97 6.67
CA ALA A 44 -26.28 21.75 5.91
C ALA A 44 -25.32 20.66 6.41
N PRO A 45 -25.82 19.45 6.74
CA PRO A 45 -24.95 18.38 7.22
C PRO A 45 -23.90 18.03 6.15
N PRO A 46 -22.67 17.69 6.56
CA PRO A 46 -21.64 17.24 5.63
C PRO A 46 -22.14 16.02 4.86
N PRO A 47 -21.77 15.85 3.58
CA PRO A 47 -22.16 14.68 2.81
C PRO A 47 -21.70 13.43 3.55
N ALA A 48 -22.64 12.56 3.88
CA ALA A 48 -22.35 11.29 4.51
C ALA A 48 -21.48 10.45 3.57
N ALA A 49 -20.34 9.97 4.05
CA ALA A 49 -19.54 9.00 3.32
C ALA A 49 -20.38 7.74 3.08
N VAL A 50 -20.43 7.28 1.84
CA VAL A 50 -21.12 6.03 1.49
C VAL A 50 -20.33 4.88 2.12
N PRO A 51 -20.95 4.04 2.95
CA PRO A 51 -20.28 2.86 3.52
C PRO A 51 -19.72 1.98 2.40
N GLN A 52 -18.55 1.36 2.62
CA GLN A 52 -17.87 0.59 1.57
C GLN A 52 -18.73 -0.58 1.02
N ASP A 53 -19.56 -1.16 1.86
CA ASP A 53 -20.47 -2.26 1.53
C ASP A 53 -21.87 -1.80 1.11
N ALA A 54 -22.11 -0.49 1.02
CA ALA A 54 -23.40 0.03 0.59
C ALA A 54 -23.59 -0.20 -0.92
N ARG A 55 -24.77 -0.70 -1.29
CA ARG A 55 -25.17 -0.84 -2.69
C ARG A 55 -25.75 0.48 -3.20
N VAL A 56 -25.22 0.95 -4.32
CA VAL A 56 -25.59 2.21 -4.99
C VAL A 56 -26.13 1.87 -6.38
N SER A 57 -27.04 2.70 -6.89
CA SER A 57 -27.52 2.58 -8.28
C SER A 57 -26.47 3.08 -9.24
N PHE A 58 -26.01 2.20 -10.12
CA PHE A 58 -25.16 2.57 -11.24
C PHE A 58 -25.96 2.51 -12.54
N ASP A 59 -25.83 3.57 -13.33
CA ASP A 59 -26.26 3.63 -14.73
C ASP A 59 -25.12 4.28 -15.51
N LEU A 60 -24.16 3.43 -15.88
CA LEU A 60 -22.95 3.83 -16.58
C LEU A 60 -22.90 3.10 -17.92
N PRO A 61 -23.12 3.80 -19.05
CA PRO A 61 -23.02 3.18 -20.36
C PRO A 61 -21.57 2.81 -20.69
N ALA A 62 -21.38 1.98 -21.71
CA ALA A 62 -20.06 1.74 -22.27
C ALA A 62 -19.54 3.05 -22.91
N GLN A 63 -18.44 3.58 -22.38
CA GLN A 63 -17.93 4.90 -22.75
C GLN A 63 -16.41 4.97 -22.57
N PRO A 64 -15.72 6.05 -22.98
CA PRO A 64 -14.29 6.20 -22.75
C PRO A 64 -13.95 6.02 -21.26
N LEU A 65 -12.97 5.16 -20.97
CA LEU A 65 -12.73 4.67 -19.62
C LEU A 65 -12.46 5.79 -18.60
N ALA A 66 -11.74 6.85 -19.01
CA ALA A 66 -11.49 8.00 -18.15
C ALA A 66 -12.80 8.68 -17.69
N ALA A 67 -13.74 8.91 -18.61
CA ALA A 67 -15.03 9.53 -18.30
C ALA A 67 -15.92 8.61 -17.44
N ALA A 68 -15.83 7.28 -17.64
CA ALA A 68 -16.51 6.30 -16.80
C ALA A 68 -16.01 6.33 -15.35
N LEU A 69 -14.69 6.38 -15.15
CA LEU A 69 -14.08 6.45 -13.82
C LEU A 69 -14.46 7.73 -13.08
N ASP A 70 -14.52 8.87 -13.78
CA ASP A 70 -14.98 10.13 -13.19
C ASP A 70 -16.45 10.07 -12.75
N ALA A 71 -17.32 9.48 -13.57
CA ALA A 71 -18.73 9.29 -13.24
C ALA A 71 -18.90 8.33 -12.06
N TYR A 72 -18.18 7.22 -12.07
CA TYR A 72 -18.13 6.26 -10.99
C TYR A 72 -17.71 6.90 -9.66
N ALA A 73 -16.64 7.71 -9.64
CA ALA A 73 -16.13 8.32 -8.42
C ALA A 73 -17.18 9.26 -7.78
N ARG A 74 -17.97 9.95 -8.59
CA ARG A 74 -19.09 10.79 -8.10
C ARG A 74 -20.24 9.98 -7.50
N MET A 75 -20.49 8.78 -8.02
CA MET A 75 -21.60 7.92 -7.58
C MET A 75 -21.21 7.06 -6.38
N ALA A 76 -20.03 6.44 -6.41
CA ALA A 76 -19.51 5.58 -5.35
C ALA A 76 -18.90 6.36 -4.18
N GLY A 77 -18.56 7.64 -4.38
CA GLY A 77 -17.90 8.48 -3.36
C GLY A 77 -16.45 8.08 -3.06
N ARG A 78 -15.84 7.24 -3.91
CA ARG A 78 -14.45 6.77 -3.76
C ARG A 78 -13.63 7.10 -5.01
N PRO A 79 -12.52 7.85 -4.88
CA PRO A 79 -11.67 8.18 -6.02
C PRO A 79 -10.93 6.95 -6.55
N VAL A 80 -10.65 6.95 -7.85
CA VAL A 80 -9.82 5.95 -8.53
C VAL A 80 -8.58 6.64 -9.07
N LEU A 81 -7.40 6.22 -8.63
CA LEU A 81 -6.10 6.76 -9.04
C LEU A 81 -5.54 5.91 -10.19
N PHE A 82 -5.02 6.58 -11.23
CA PHE A 82 -4.43 5.90 -12.37
C PHE A 82 -3.41 6.81 -13.07
N ARG A 83 -2.62 6.22 -13.97
CA ARG A 83 -1.79 6.95 -14.94
C ARG A 83 -2.57 7.08 -16.24
N ASP A 84 -2.51 8.23 -16.91
CA ASP A 84 -3.27 8.50 -18.15
C ASP A 84 -3.07 7.43 -19.23
N ILE A 85 -1.84 6.93 -19.35
CA ILE A 85 -1.48 5.88 -20.31
C ILE A 85 -2.26 4.56 -20.11
N LEU A 86 -2.76 4.29 -18.90
CA LEU A 86 -3.54 3.08 -18.64
C LEU A 86 -4.95 3.18 -19.21
N VAL A 87 -5.56 4.37 -19.25
CA VAL A 87 -6.95 4.56 -19.67
C VAL A 87 -7.10 5.08 -21.09
N ALA A 88 -6.02 5.62 -21.68
CA ALA A 88 -6.00 6.16 -23.03
C ALA A 88 -6.48 5.12 -24.07
N GLY A 89 -7.48 5.51 -24.87
CA GLY A 89 -8.04 4.67 -25.94
C GLY A 89 -8.83 3.43 -25.48
N ARG A 90 -9.06 3.25 -24.16
CA ARG A 90 -9.86 2.15 -23.63
C ARG A 90 -11.32 2.56 -23.43
N MET A 91 -12.21 1.58 -23.57
CA MET A 91 -13.64 1.72 -23.33
C MET A 91 -14.03 0.92 -22.09
N SER A 92 -14.88 1.49 -21.23
CA SER A 92 -15.48 0.75 -20.12
C SER A 92 -16.58 -0.20 -20.62
N ALA A 93 -16.82 -1.26 -19.87
CA ALA A 93 -18.06 -2.01 -19.99
C ALA A 93 -19.24 -1.22 -19.37
N ARG A 94 -20.46 -1.60 -19.76
CA ARG A 94 -21.68 -1.07 -19.14
C ARG A 94 -21.81 -1.60 -17.71
N VAL A 95 -22.20 -0.73 -16.79
CA VAL A 95 -22.56 -1.08 -15.41
C VAL A 95 -23.96 -0.56 -15.14
N ASP A 96 -24.86 -1.48 -14.82
CA ASP A 96 -26.28 -1.19 -14.60
C ASP A 96 -26.78 -1.95 -13.36
N GLY A 97 -27.53 -1.26 -12.51
CA GLY A 97 -28.20 -1.85 -11.34
C GLY A 97 -27.54 -1.55 -10.00
N MET A 98 -27.94 -2.33 -8.98
CA MET A 98 -27.48 -2.19 -7.59
C MET A 98 -26.16 -2.93 -7.38
N HIS A 99 -25.08 -2.18 -7.18
CA HIS A 99 -23.75 -2.73 -6.94
C HIS A 99 -23.09 -1.99 -5.77
N THR A 100 -22.18 -2.66 -5.07
CA THR A 100 -21.20 -1.96 -4.24
C THR A 100 -20.24 -1.18 -5.14
N GLY A 101 -19.53 -0.19 -4.57
CA GLY A 101 -18.49 0.52 -5.32
C GLY A 101 -17.45 -0.45 -5.91
N ARG A 102 -17.06 -1.49 -5.16
CA ARG A 102 -16.10 -2.49 -5.65
C ARG A 102 -16.65 -3.29 -6.83
N GLU A 103 -17.85 -3.84 -6.69
CA GLU A 103 -18.51 -4.64 -7.75
C GLU A 103 -18.69 -3.82 -9.04
N ALA A 104 -19.18 -2.58 -8.92
CA ALA A 104 -19.36 -1.69 -10.07
C ALA A 104 -18.05 -1.38 -10.80
N LEU A 105 -16.95 -1.17 -10.05
CA LEU A 105 -15.65 -0.90 -10.65
C LEU A 105 -15.08 -2.13 -11.36
N ASP A 106 -15.19 -3.31 -10.75
CA ASP A 106 -14.73 -4.55 -11.39
C ASP A 106 -15.53 -4.86 -12.68
N LEU A 107 -16.85 -4.63 -12.67
CA LEU A 107 -17.69 -4.75 -13.86
C LEU A 107 -17.29 -3.75 -14.95
N MET A 108 -17.06 -2.48 -14.58
CA MET A 108 -16.65 -1.43 -15.52
C MET A 108 -15.34 -1.77 -16.25
N LEU A 109 -14.39 -2.36 -15.53
CA LEU A 109 -13.05 -2.69 -16.03
C LEU A 109 -13.01 -4.00 -16.83
N ALA A 110 -14.10 -4.76 -16.88
CA ALA A 110 -14.16 -6.00 -17.64
C ALA A 110 -13.78 -5.77 -19.12
N GLY A 111 -12.87 -6.61 -19.64
CA GLY A 111 -12.38 -6.49 -21.02
C GLY A 111 -11.36 -5.36 -21.26
N THR A 112 -11.10 -4.50 -20.27
CA THR A 112 -10.11 -3.42 -20.40
C THR A 112 -8.67 -3.90 -20.19
N GLY A 113 -8.46 -5.10 -19.65
CA GLY A 113 -7.13 -5.57 -19.25
C GLY A 113 -6.54 -4.76 -18.08
N LEU A 114 -7.38 -4.13 -17.26
CA LEU A 114 -7.02 -3.44 -16.02
C LEU A 114 -7.77 -4.07 -14.84
N VAL A 115 -7.22 -3.93 -13.65
CA VAL A 115 -7.86 -4.28 -12.38
C VAL A 115 -7.65 -3.16 -11.37
N ALA A 116 -8.56 -3.07 -10.40
CA ALA A 116 -8.48 -2.13 -9.29
C ALA A 116 -7.95 -2.82 -8.03
N ASP A 117 -6.89 -2.27 -7.46
CA ASP A 117 -6.44 -2.60 -6.10
C ASP A 117 -7.05 -1.62 -5.10
N ASP A 118 -7.49 -2.14 -3.97
CA ASP A 118 -7.92 -1.34 -2.84
C ASP A 118 -6.68 -0.88 -2.05
N VAL A 119 -6.55 0.43 -1.84
CA VAL A 119 -5.51 1.02 -0.98
C VAL A 119 -6.12 1.58 0.30
N GLY A 120 -7.04 0.83 0.91
CA GLY A 120 -7.62 1.12 2.22
C GLY A 120 -6.75 0.63 3.38
N SER A 121 -5.85 1.50 3.87
CA SER A 121 -5.29 1.44 5.24
C SER A 121 -4.50 2.71 5.63
N GLY A 122 -4.64 3.81 4.88
CA GLY A 122 -3.96 5.08 5.12
C GLY A 122 -4.92 6.28 5.28
N MET A 123 -4.45 7.50 4.97
CA MET A 123 -5.25 8.74 5.11
C MET A 123 -6.33 8.93 4.03
N VAL A 124 -6.35 8.11 2.98
CA VAL A 124 -7.31 8.22 1.87
C VAL A 124 -7.83 6.84 1.50
N ASP A 125 -9.15 6.69 1.48
CA ASP A 125 -9.82 5.52 0.91
C ASP A 125 -9.95 5.69 -0.61
N ALA A 126 -9.23 4.88 -1.38
CA ALA A 126 -9.16 4.99 -2.83
C ALA A 126 -8.90 3.64 -3.49
N PHE A 127 -9.19 3.55 -4.79
CA PHE A 127 -8.72 2.47 -5.65
C PHE A 127 -7.54 2.92 -6.50
N VAL A 128 -6.65 2.01 -6.87
CA VAL A 128 -5.58 2.25 -7.84
C VAL A 128 -5.70 1.29 -9.01
N LEU A 129 -5.72 1.80 -10.24
CA LEU A 129 -5.70 0.95 -11.43
C LEU A 129 -4.29 0.45 -11.74
N LYS A 130 -4.22 -0.83 -12.09
CA LYS A 130 -3.04 -1.48 -12.63
C LYS A 130 -3.43 -2.41 -13.79
N PRO A 131 -2.48 -2.77 -14.68
CA PRO A 131 -2.72 -3.82 -15.67
C PRO A 131 -3.21 -5.10 -15.00
N ALA A 132 -4.25 -5.69 -15.57
CA ALA A 132 -4.69 -7.03 -15.20
C ALA A 132 -3.49 -7.97 -15.39
N PRO A 133 -3.22 -8.87 -14.42
CA PRO A 133 -2.35 -10.00 -14.69
C PRO A 133 -2.90 -10.71 -15.91
N GLY A 134 -2.10 -10.86 -16.97
CA GLY A 134 -2.55 -11.53 -18.19
C GLY A 134 -3.20 -12.87 -17.81
N GLU A 135 -4.44 -13.08 -18.27
CA GLU A 135 -5.13 -14.36 -18.05
C GLU A 135 -4.43 -15.51 -18.78
N GLY A 136 -3.57 -15.20 -19.76
CA GLY A 136 -2.53 -16.08 -20.25
C GLY A 136 -1.30 -15.99 -19.36
N GLU A 137 -1.05 -17.06 -18.59
CA GLU A 137 0.17 -17.28 -17.80
C GLU A 137 0.24 -16.54 -16.45
N ARG A 138 -0.79 -16.68 -15.59
CA ARG A 138 -0.47 -16.71 -14.15
C ARG A 138 0.51 -17.86 -13.95
N ALA A 139 1.75 -17.55 -13.59
CA ALA A 139 2.77 -18.56 -13.35
C ALA A 139 2.21 -19.60 -12.36
N SER A 140 2.44 -20.89 -12.66
CA SER A 140 2.06 -21.95 -11.73
C SER A 140 2.75 -21.73 -10.37
N PRO A 141 2.17 -22.22 -9.25
CA PRO A 141 2.82 -22.13 -7.94
C PRO A 141 4.28 -22.61 -7.96
N GLN A 142 4.56 -23.69 -8.71
CA GLN A 142 5.92 -24.21 -8.89
C GLN A 142 6.85 -23.24 -9.64
N ALA A 143 6.35 -22.49 -10.61
CA ALA A 143 7.13 -21.48 -11.33
C ALA A 143 7.43 -20.28 -10.41
N ILE A 144 6.49 -19.89 -9.55
CA ILE A 144 6.69 -18.87 -8.52
C ILE A 144 7.78 -19.30 -7.54
N ASP A 145 7.69 -20.52 -6.99
CA ASP A 145 8.68 -21.06 -6.05
C ASP A 145 10.08 -21.17 -6.68
N ARG A 146 10.15 -21.66 -7.93
CA ARG A 146 11.41 -21.77 -8.67
C ARG A 146 12.03 -20.39 -8.92
N TYR A 147 11.22 -19.41 -9.31
CA TYR A 147 11.69 -18.05 -9.50
C TYR A 147 12.15 -17.42 -8.18
N GLY A 148 11.41 -17.65 -7.08
CA GLY A 148 11.78 -17.22 -5.73
C GLY A 148 13.12 -17.79 -5.28
N GLY A 149 13.34 -19.10 -5.46
CA GLY A 149 14.61 -19.75 -5.14
C GLY A 149 15.78 -19.21 -5.97
N MET A 150 15.57 -18.96 -7.27
CA MET A 150 16.57 -18.33 -8.15
C MET A 150 16.89 -16.90 -7.71
N ALA A 151 15.87 -16.08 -7.46
CA ALA A 151 16.04 -14.70 -7.01
C ALA A 151 16.77 -14.63 -5.67
N GLN A 152 16.40 -15.49 -4.71
CA GLN A 152 17.07 -15.59 -3.42
C GLN A 152 18.54 -15.99 -3.57
N ALA A 153 18.86 -16.96 -4.43
CA ALA A 153 20.24 -17.37 -4.68
C ALA A 153 21.07 -16.21 -5.27
N ARG A 154 20.54 -15.49 -6.26
CA ARG A 154 21.20 -14.34 -6.88
C ARG A 154 21.43 -13.19 -5.91
N ILE A 155 20.44 -12.89 -5.07
CA ILE A 155 20.56 -11.86 -4.04
C ILE A 155 21.61 -12.27 -3.00
N MET A 156 21.60 -13.52 -2.56
CA MET A 156 22.60 -14.03 -1.61
C MET A 156 24.01 -13.87 -2.17
N ASP A 157 24.23 -14.27 -3.42
CA ASP A 157 25.53 -14.17 -4.09
C ASP A 157 26.00 -12.70 -4.18
N ALA A 158 25.10 -11.80 -4.55
CA ALA A 158 25.37 -10.36 -4.61
C ALA A 158 25.74 -9.78 -3.23
N LEU A 159 24.99 -10.14 -2.18
CA LEU A 159 25.26 -9.67 -0.82
C LEU A 159 26.55 -10.27 -0.24
N CYS A 160 26.94 -11.48 -0.64
CA CYS A 160 28.21 -12.10 -0.28
C CYS A 160 29.42 -11.49 -1.01
N GLY A 161 29.18 -10.79 -2.13
CA GLY A 161 30.18 -10.06 -2.93
C GLY A 161 30.79 -8.84 -2.23
N ASP A 162 30.18 -8.35 -1.15
CA ASP A 162 30.66 -7.18 -0.40
C ASP A 162 30.68 -7.48 1.11
N SER A 163 31.78 -7.12 1.78
CA SER A 163 31.95 -7.34 3.23
C SER A 163 30.95 -6.54 4.06
N LEU A 164 30.48 -5.39 3.58
CA LEU A 164 29.49 -4.55 4.28
C LEU A 164 28.10 -5.18 4.28
N THR A 165 27.77 -5.94 3.23
CA THR A 165 26.44 -6.50 2.99
C THR A 165 26.35 -7.99 3.32
N ARG A 166 27.45 -8.65 3.72
CA ARG A 166 27.45 -10.06 4.12
C ARG A 166 26.35 -10.33 5.16
N PRO A 167 25.39 -11.25 4.89
CA PRO A 167 24.31 -11.55 5.84
C PRO A 167 24.85 -12.08 7.16
N GLY A 168 24.33 -11.55 8.26
CA GLY A 168 24.79 -11.92 9.60
C GLY A 168 24.04 -11.23 10.71
N GLY A 169 24.41 -9.99 11.01
CA GLY A 169 23.90 -9.25 12.16
C GLY A 169 22.92 -8.14 11.81
N TYR A 170 22.16 -8.28 10.71
CA TYR A 170 21.22 -7.25 10.32
C TYR A 170 19.97 -7.82 9.68
N ARG A 171 18.91 -7.04 9.79
CA ARG A 171 17.64 -7.23 9.11
C ARG A 171 17.51 -6.22 7.99
N ALA A 172 16.91 -6.61 6.86
CA ALA A 172 16.49 -5.66 5.84
C ALA A 172 15.17 -6.14 5.26
N LEU A 173 14.20 -5.24 5.08
CA LEU A 173 13.01 -5.55 4.30
C LEU A 173 13.16 -4.86 2.94
N LEU A 174 13.02 -5.63 1.88
CA LEU A 174 13.30 -5.23 0.51
C LEU A 174 12.08 -5.50 -0.35
N ARG A 175 11.83 -4.59 -1.29
CA ARG A 175 10.91 -4.82 -2.40
C ARG A 175 11.68 -4.70 -3.70
N ILE A 176 11.55 -5.69 -4.57
CA ILE A 176 12.23 -5.72 -5.86
C ILE A 176 11.22 -5.91 -6.99
N SER A 177 11.42 -5.14 -8.05
CA SER A 177 10.76 -5.33 -9.35
C SER A 177 11.84 -5.67 -10.37
N VAL A 178 11.68 -6.74 -11.11
CA VAL A 178 12.58 -7.14 -12.20
C VAL A 178 11.92 -6.75 -13.52
N ALA A 179 12.62 -5.92 -14.29
CA ALA A 179 12.20 -5.54 -15.63
C ALA A 179 12.39 -6.69 -16.63
N GLY A 180 11.77 -6.59 -17.81
CA GLY A 180 11.88 -7.61 -18.86
C GLY A 180 13.31 -7.83 -19.39
N ASP A 181 14.21 -6.87 -19.15
CA ASP A 181 15.65 -6.96 -19.47
C ASP A 181 16.50 -7.57 -18.32
N GLY A 182 15.86 -8.03 -17.25
CA GLY A 182 16.50 -8.64 -16.10
C GLY A 182 17.14 -7.67 -15.11
N ARG A 183 17.01 -6.35 -15.28
CA ARG A 183 17.44 -5.36 -14.27
C ARG A 183 16.45 -5.30 -13.11
N ALA A 184 16.98 -5.24 -11.90
CA ALA A 184 16.18 -5.07 -10.70
C ALA A 184 16.10 -3.59 -10.29
N GLU A 185 14.88 -3.11 -10.12
CA GLU A 185 14.57 -1.93 -9.32
C GLU A 185 14.36 -2.40 -7.87
N VAL A 186 15.22 -1.95 -6.96
CA VAL A 186 15.18 -2.34 -5.55
C VAL A 186 14.85 -1.14 -4.68
N ARG A 187 13.96 -1.36 -3.71
CA ARG A 187 13.62 -0.39 -2.68
C ARG A 187 13.74 -1.00 -1.29
N LEU A 188 14.35 -0.25 -0.38
CA LEU A 188 14.35 -0.58 1.04
C LEU A 188 12.99 -0.22 1.65
N LEU A 189 12.31 -1.20 2.24
CA LEU A 189 11.12 -1.00 3.06
C LEU A 189 11.46 -0.93 4.56
N GLY A 190 12.62 -1.45 4.97
CA GLY A 190 13.15 -1.37 6.34
C GLY A 190 14.68 -1.35 6.36
N THR A 191 15.25 -0.42 7.13
CA THR A 191 16.71 -0.18 7.25
C THR A 191 17.46 -1.32 7.91
N THR A 192 18.74 -1.47 7.54
CA THR A 192 19.71 -2.33 8.24
C THR A 192 20.25 -1.74 9.54
N GLY A 193 19.86 -0.51 9.86
CA GLY A 193 20.36 0.27 10.99
C GLY A 193 21.66 1.03 10.69
N LYS A 194 22.23 0.89 9.48
CA LYS A 194 23.43 1.61 9.05
C LYS A 194 23.27 2.10 7.61
N GLY A 195 23.30 3.42 7.40
CA GLY A 195 23.10 4.02 6.08
C GLY A 195 24.09 3.57 5.01
N GLU A 196 25.37 3.38 5.38
CA GLU A 196 26.39 2.88 4.46
C GLU A 196 26.07 1.47 3.95
N ARG A 197 25.58 0.60 4.85
CA ARG A 197 25.16 -0.76 4.50
C ARG A 197 23.87 -0.72 3.67
N ASP A 198 22.91 0.12 4.00
CA ASP A 198 21.68 0.29 3.21
C ASP A 198 22.02 0.65 1.75
N ALA A 199 22.91 1.63 1.58
CA ALA A 199 23.38 2.04 0.26
C ALA A 199 24.15 0.92 -0.46
N ALA A 200 24.96 0.14 0.26
CA ALA A 200 25.68 -1.00 -0.30
C ALA A 200 24.73 -2.14 -0.73
N VAL A 201 23.72 -2.47 0.07
CA VAL A 201 22.68 -3.47 -0.25
C VAL A 201 21.92 -3.09 -1.52
N LEU A 202 21.46 -1.84 -1.61
CA LEU A 202 20.74 -1.34 -2.79
C LEU A 202 21.63 -1.41 -4.04
N ARG A 203 22.90 -0.99 -3.95
CA ARG A 203 23.85 -1.09 -5.06
C ARG A 203 24.10 -2.55 -5.47
N ALA A 204 24.37 -3.45 -4.54
CA ALA A 204 24.66 -4.85 -4.84
C ALA A 204 23.52 -5.52 -5.62
N ILE A 205 22.27 -5.29 -5.18
CA ILE A 205 21.09 -5.88 -5.83
C ILE A 205 20.80 -5.21 -7.18
N ALA A 206 20.88 -3.89 -7.28
CA ALA A 206 20.61 -3.16 -8.53
C ALA A 206 21.55 -3.56 -9.69
N HIS A 207 22.80 -3.94 -9.40
CA HIS A 207 23.75 -4.41 -10.40
C HIS A 207 23.59 -5.90 -10.76
N THR A 208 22.77 -6.64 -10.01
CA THR A 208 22.52 -8.06 -10.29
C THR A 208 21.60 -8.22 -11.50
N ARG A 209 21.86 -9.25 -12.32
CA ARG A 209 20.97 -9.66 -13.42
C ARG A 209 20.12 -10.84 -12.99
N PHE A 210 18.81 -10.69 -13.13
CA PHE A 210 17.82 -11.72 -12.87
C PHE A 210 17.27 -12.27 -14.18
N ALA A 211 16.73 -13.49 -14.15
CA ALA A 211 15.91 -13.97 -15.26
C ALA A 211 14.62 -13.12 -15.34
N PRO A 212 14.07 -12.86 -16.53
CA PRO A 212 12.78 -12.17 -16.64
C PRO A 212 11.65 -12.91 -15.90
N PRO A 213 10.81 -12.20 -15.13
CA PRO A 213 9.70 -12.79 -14.36
C PRO A 213 8.50 -13.08 -15.27
N ASN A 214 8.64 -14.07 -16.15
CA ASN A 214 7.57 -14.49 -17.06
C ASN A 214 6.37 -15.03 -16.26
N GLY A 215 5.30 -14.24 -16.16
CA GLY A 215 4.06 -14.62 -15.47
C GLY A 215 4.12 -14.63 -13.93
N VAL A 216 5.29 -14.35 -13.33
CA VAL A 216 5.48 -14.32 -11.87
C VAL A 216 4.96 -12.98 -11.32
N PRO A 217 4.06 -12.98 -10.31
CA PRO A 217 3.56 -11.74 -9.73
C PRO A 217 4.69 -10.86 -9.18
N GLN A 218 4.60 -9.57 -9.47
CA GLN A 218 5.53 -8.55 -9.02
C GLN A 218 4.80 -7.47 -8.21
N PRO A 219 5.48 -6.77 -7.28
CA PRO A 219 6.90 -6.89 -6.91
C PRO A 219 7.16 -8.01 -5.88
N LEU A 220 8.37 -8.56 -5.88
CA LEU A 220 8.78 -9.52 -4.85
C LEU A 220 9.15 -8.79 -3.56
N THR A 221 8.64 -9.27 -2.43
CA THR A 221 9.03 -8.77 -1.10
C THR A 221 9.92 -9.79 -0.43
N LEU A 222 11.15 -9.39 -0.07
CA LEU A 222 12.13 -10.24 0.57
C LEU A 222 12.56 -9.66 1.90
N ILE A 223 12.88 -10.54 2.84
CA ILE A 223 13.45 -10.19 4.12
C ILE A 223 14.83 -10.83 4.25
N VAL A 224 15.83 -10.00 4.56
CA VAL A 224 17.09 -10.47 5.10
C VAL A 224 16.90 -10.54 6.60
N LEU A 225 17.14 -11.71 7.17
CA LEU A 225 17.09 -11.94 8.60
C LEU A 225 18.51 -12.18 9.13
N PRO A 226 18.77 -11.80 10.38
CA PRO A 226 20.03 -12.13 11.01
C PRO A 226 20.14 -13.65 11.21
N ARG A 227 21.37 -14.15 11.24
CA ARG A 227 21.67 -15.59 11.40
C ARG A 227 21.25 -16.16 12.75
N THR A 228 21.04 -15.29 13.73
CA THR A 228 20.46 -15.66 15.03
C THR A 228 19.01 -16.09 14.91
N ASP A 229 18.30 -15.60 13.90
CA ASP A 229 16.85 -15.79 13.75
C ASP A 229 16.54 -16.93 12.78
N ILE A 230 17.39 -17.16 11.77
CA ILE A 230 17.24 -18.25 10.79
C ILE A 230 18.58 -18.89 10.43
N ALA A 231 18.56 -20.22 10.26
CA ALA A 231 19.65 -20.94 9.62
C ALA A 231 19.69 -20.55 8.13
N GLY A 232 20.72 -19.79 7.74
CA GLY A 232 20.96 -19.37 6.35
C GLY A 232 22.15 -20.12 5.75
N ARG A 233 22.25 -20.12 4.41
CA ARG A 233 23.47 -20.58 3.74
C ARG A 233 24.62 -19.62 4.00
N ASP A 234 25.81 -20.18 4.16
CA ASP A 234 27.02 -19.41 4.31
C ASP A 234 27.46 -18.78 3.01
N CYS A 235 27.94 -17.54 3.11
CA CYS A 235 28.71 -16.98 2.02
C CYS A 235 29.92 -17.89 1.81
N PRO A 236 30.24 -18.28 0.57
CA PRO A 236 31.42 -19.07 0.31
C PRO A 236 32.66 -18.35 0.87
N ALA A 237 33.57 -19.13 1.45
CA ALA A 237 34.89 -18.63 1.82
C ALA A 237 35.56 -18.11 0.54
N ARG A 238 36.06 -16.87 0.54
CA ARG A 238 36.79 -16.37 -0.61
C ARG A 238 38.10 -17.14 -0.68
N GLY A 239 38.29 -17.93 -1.73
CA GLY A 239 39.60 -18.51 -2.04
C GLY A 239 40.59 -17.37 -2.25
N HIS A 240 41.73 -17.43 -1.55
CA HIS A 240 42.88 -16.56 -1.74
C HIS A 240 43.69 -16.99 -2.95
#